data_AF-A0A4Q3H683-F1
#
_entry.id   AF-A0A4Q3H683-F1
#
_cell.length_a   1.000
_cell.length_b   1.000
_cell.length_c   1.000
_cell.angle_alpha   90.00
_cell.angle_beta   90.00
_cell.angle_gamma   90.00
#
_symmetry.space_group_name_H-M   'P 1'
#
loop_
_entity.id
_entity.type
_entity.pdbx_description
1 polymer ?
#
loop_
_entity_poly.entity_id
_entity_poly.type
_entity_poly.pdbx_seq_one_letter_code
_entity_poly.pdbx_strand_id
1 'polypeptide(L)'
;ALPILTFLGMMAALYGGGLVAWLYGGMQPEAFLARLREVITIDHFIVGMVKAPFMAFLIGTVACVEGLAVEGSAESLGQHTTASVVKSIFFVILLDGVFAIFFASIGK
;
A
#
# COMPACT_ATOMS: atom_id res chain seq x y z
N ALA A 1 9.07 5.34 -7.51
CA ALA A 1 9.58 4.78 -6.24
C ALA A 1 8.60 3.78 -5.61
N LEU A 2 7.30 4.10 -5.54
CA LEU A 2 6.29 3.26 -4.87
C LEU A 2 6.31 1.76 -5.24
N PRO A 3 6.43 1.33 -6.53
CA PRO A 3 6.37 -0.10 -6.87
C PRO A 3 7.49 -0.94 -6.24
N ILE A 4 8.70 -0.40 -6.19
CA ILE A 4 9.87 -1.06 -5.58
C ILE A 4 9.69 -1.13 -4.05
N LEU A 5 9.15 -0.07 -3.45
CA LEU A 5 8.88 -0.03 -2.01
C LEU A 5 7.76 -1.02 -1.63
N THR A 6 6.72 -1.14 -2.46
CA THR A 6 5.66 -2.15 -2.30
C THR A 6 6.23 -3.56 -2.38
N PHE A 7 7.11 -3.84 -3.34
CA PHE A 7 7.77 -5.14 -3.45
C PHE A 7 8.60 -5.48 -2.21
N LEU A 8 9.43 -4.55 -1.74
CA LEU A 8 10.24 -4.75 -0.53
C LEU A 8 9.36 -4.92 0.72
N GLY A 9 8.27 -4.17 0.82
CA GLY A 9 7.28 -4.31 1.89
C GLY A 9 6.61 -5.67 1.91
N MET A 10 6.24 -6.21 0.73
CA MET A 10 5.69 -7.56 0.63
C MET A 10 6.68 -8.62 1.09
N MET A 11 7.95 -8.51 0.70
CA MET A 11 9.00 -9.45 1.13
C MET A 11 9.26 -9.38 2.64
N ALA A 12 9.31 -8.17 3.20
CA ALA A 12 9.44 -7.97 4.64
C ALA A 12 8.24 -8.54 5.42
N ALA A 13 7.02 -8.33 4.91
CA ALA A 13 5.80 -8.88 5.51
C ALA A 13 5.76 -10.42 5.45
N LEU A 14 6.19 -11.01 4.34
CA LEU A 14 6.27 -12.47 4.18
C LEU A 14 7.24 -13.09 5.18
N TYR A 15 8.42 -12.48 5.31
CA TYR A 15 9.46 -12.93 6.22
C TYR A 15 9.05 -12.79 7.68
N GLY A 16 8.51 -11.62 8.06
CA GLY A 16 7.99 -11.38 9.41
C GLY A 16 6.82 -12.30 9.77
N GLY A 17 5.88 -12.51 8.85
CA GLY A 17 4.77 -13.43 9.03
C GLY A 17 5.21 -14.87 9.22
N GLY A 18 6.19 -15.34 8.43
CA GLY A 18 6.79 -16.66 8.57
C GLY A 18 7.52 -16.85 9.90
N LEU A 19 8.28 -15.84 10.34
CA LEU A 19 9.00 -15.88 11.61
C LEU A 19 8.05 -15.97 12.82
N VAL A 20 6.97 -15.19 12.82
CA VAL A 20 5.94 -15.23 13.87
C VAL A 20 5.16 -16.56 13.84
N ALA A 21 4.78 -17.05 12.66
CA ALA A 21 4.11 -18.34 12.52
C ALA A 21 4.98 -19.51 13.01
N TRP A 22 6.30 -19.42 12.85
CA TRP A 22 7.22 -20.41 13.36
C TRP A 22 7.41 -20.32 14.88
N LEU A 23 7.72 -19.15 15.41
CA LEU A 23 8.03 -18.96 16.84
C LEU A 23 6.82 -19.08 17.75
N TYR A 24 5.67 -18.52 17.35
CA TYR A 24 4.45 -18.52 18.16
C TYR A 24 3.42 -19.55 17.72
N GLY A 25 3.36 -19.85 16.41
CA GLY A 25 2.38 -20.78 15.85
C GLY A 25 2.82 -22.24 15.81
N GLY A 26 4.10 -22.54 16.09
CA GLY A 26 4.66 -23.89 16.02
C GLY A 26 4.66 -24.49 14.60
N MET A 27 4.46 -23.66 13.57
CA MET A 27 4.37 -24.10 12.18
C MET A 27 5.77 -24.24 11.59
N GLN A 28 6.09 -25.40 11.01
CA GLN A 28 7.38 -25.59 10.35
C GLN A 28 7.49 -24.70 9.10
N PRO A 29 8.68 -24.13 8.80
CA PRO A 29 8.88 -23.25 7.65
C PRO A 29 8.45 -23.89 6.31
N GLU A 30 8.64 -25.20 6.14
CA GLU A 30 8.17 -25.93 4.96
C GLU A 30 6.64 -25.90 4.81
N ALA A 31 5.90 -26.04 5.92
CA ALA A 31 4.44 -25.99 5.92
C ALA A 31 3.93 -24.58 5.61
N PHE A 32 4.62 -23.55 6.10
CA PHE A 32 4.34 -22.16 5.77
C PHE A 32 4.55 -21.89 4.26
N LEU A 33 5.68 -22.33 3.69
CA LEU A 33 5.96 -22.16 2.26
C LEU A 33 4.97 -22.92 1.36
N ALA A 34 4.55 -24.12 1.77
CA ALA A 34 3.56 -24.90 1.03
C ALA A 34 2.21 -24.18 0.95
N ARG A 35 1.70 -23.68 2.09
CA ARG A 35 0.46 -22.88 2.13
C ARG A 35 0.59 -21.56 1.39
N LEU A 36 1.76 -20.93 1.48
CA LEU A 36 2.03 -19.69 0.78
C LEU A 36 1.93 -19.88 -0.75
N ARG A 37 2.50 -20.95 -1.30
CA ARG A 37 2.38 -21.29 -2.73
C ARG A 37 0.96 -21.64 -3.16
N GLU A 38 0.20 -22.26 -2.27
CA GLU A 38 -1.18 -22.67 -2.53
C GLU A 38 -2.14 -21.47 -2.59
N VAL A 39 -1.86 -20.43 -1.80
CA VAL A 39 -2.70 -19.23 -1.69
C VAL A 39 -2.25 -18.09 -2.61
N ILE A 40 -0.94 -17.93 -2.84
CA ILE A 40 -0.42 -16.84 -3.70
C ILE A 40 -0.50 -17.27 -5.17
N THR A 41 -1.61 -16.90 -5.81
CA THR A 41 -1.72 -16.89 -7.28
C THR A 41 -1.11 -15.60 -7.86
N ILE A 42 -0.54 -15.67 -9.07
CA ILE A 42 0.09 -14.52 -9.78
C ILE A 42 -0.84 -13.30 -9.86
N ASP A 43 -2.15 -13.53 -9.88
CA ASP A 43 -3.17 -12.47 -9.91
C ASP A 43 -3.08 -11.52 -8.71
N HIS A 44 -2.83 -12.00 -7.49
CA HIS A 44 -2.70 -11.12 -6.32
C HIS A 44 -1.49 -10.18 -6.44
N PHE A 45 -0.42 -10.64 -7.07
CA PHE A 45 0.78 -9.84 -7.32
C PHE A 45 0.54 -8.77 -8.40
N ILE A 46 -0.13 -9.13 -9.50
CA ILE A 46 -0.45 -8.20 -10.58
C ILE A 46 -1.41 -7.10 -10.08
N VAL A 47 -2.43 -7.47 -9.30
CA VAL A 47 -3.38 -6.51 -8.71
C VAL A 47 -2.66 -5.50 -7.81
N GLY A 48 -1.76 -5.97 -6.94
CA GLY A 48 -0.96 -5.10 -6.08
C GLY A 48 -0.03 -4.16 -6.86
N MET A 49 0.66 -4.69 -7.89
CA MET A 49 1.54 -3.89 -8.73
C MET A 49 0.79 -2.84 -9.56
N VAL A 50 -0.40 -3.15 -10.06
CA VAL A 50 -1.22 -2.21 -10.83
C VAL A 50 -1.75 -1.10 -9.93
N LYS A 51 -2.13 -1.37 -8.67
CA LYS A 51 -2.58 -0.33 -7.72
C LYS A 51 -1.50 0.70 -7.39
N ALA A 52 -0.24 0.26 -7.26
CA ALA A 52 0.87 1.08 -6.81
C ALA A 52 1.09 2.39 -7.63
N PRO A 53 1.12 2.39 -8.98
CA PRO A 53 1.24 3.62 -9.78
C PRO A 53 0.04 4.56 -9.65
N PHE A 54 -1.19 4.06 -9.53
CA PHE A 54 -2.37 4.91 -9.33
C PHE A 54 -2.31 5.65 -7.99
N MET A 55 -1.91 4.96 -6.92
CA MET A 55 -1.71 5.60 -5.62
C MET A 55 -0.58 6.62 -5.67
N ALA A 56 0.53 6.32 -6.35
CA ALA A 56 1.65 7.24 -6.50
C ALA A 56 1.25 8.53 -7.23
N PHE A 57 0.47 8.39 -8.31
CA PHE A 57 -0.05 9.52 -9.07
C PHE A 57 -0.99 10.39 -8.23
N LEU A 58 -1.87 9.77 -7.46
CA LEU A 58 -2.82 10.48 -6.61
C LEU A 58 -2.11 11.28 -5.52
N ILE A 59 -1.19 10.64 -4.77
CA ILE A 59 -0.42 11.31 -3.71
C ILE A 59 0.41 12.46 -4.29
N GLY A 60 1.07 12.23 -5.44
CA GLY A 60 1.86 13.27 -6.11
C GLY A 60 1.01 14.48 -6.52
N THR A 61 -0.19 14.23 -7.04
CA THR A 61 -1.11 15.31 -7.45
C THR A 61 -1.59 16.12 -6.25
N VAL A 62 -2.02 15.46 -5.16
CA VAL A 62 -2.44 16.14 -3.93
C VAL A 62 -1.29 16.95 -3.32
N ALA A 63 -0.08 16.38 -3.31
CA ALA A 63 1.10 17.08 -2.83
C ALA A 63 1.47 18.31 -3.66
N CYS A 64 1.39 18.23 -4.99
CA CYS A 64 1.64 19.37 -5.87
C CYS A 64 0.59 20.47 -5.71
N VAL A 65 -0.69 20.12 -5.57
CA VAL A 65 -1.78 21.09 -5.39
C VAL A 65 -1.63 21.86 -4.08
N GLU A 66 -1.40 21.15 -2.97
CA GLU A 66 -1.20 21.81 -1.67
C GLU A 66 0.12 22.57 -1.59
N GLY A 67 1.17 22.09 -2.27
CA GLY A 67 2.45 22.78 -2.35
C GLY A 67 2.39 24.09 -3.14
N LEU A 68 1.55 24.15 -4.19
CA LEU A 68 1.33 25.36 -4.98
C LEU A 68 0.41 26.39 -4.28
N ALA A 69 -0.37 25.95 -3.29
CA ALA A 69 -1.31 26.80 -2.54
C ALA A 69 -0.67 27.54 -1.35
N VAL A 70 0.63 27.37 -1.10
CA VAL A 70 1.32 27.97 0.05
C VAL A 70 1.51 29.48 -0.15
N GLU A 71 1.01 30.28 0.79
CA GLU A 71 1.02 31.76 0.71
C GLU A 71 2.30 32.41 1.27
N GLY A 72 3.46 31.77 1.08
CA GLY A 72 4.78 32.35 1.38
C GLY A 72 5.13 32.51 2.87
N SER A 73 4.25 32.15 3.81
CA SER A 73 4.55 32.14 5.25
C SER A 73 4.86 30.72 5.76
N ALA A 74 5.75 30.62 6.74
CA ALA A 74 6.08 29.33 7.38
C ALA A 74 4.87 28.68 8.07
N GLU A 75 3.92 29.50 8.54
CA GLU A 75 2.68 29.03 9.16
C GLU A 75 1.69 28.46 8.13
N SER A 76 1.54 29.12 6.97
CA SER A 76 0.78 28.60 5.82
C SER A 76 1.39 27.29 5.31
N LEU A 77 2.73 27.22 5.21
CA LEU A 77 3.44 26.00 4.80
C LEU A 77 3.13 24.80 5.71
N GLY A 78 3.12 25.00 7.03
CA GLY A 78 2.78 23.94 8.00
C GLY A 78 1.34 23.45 7.85
N GLN A 79 0.39 24.40 7.68
CA GLN A 79 -1.03 24.08 7.50
C GLN A 79 -1.28 23.29 6.21
N HIS A 80 -0.73 23.73 5.07
CA HIS A 80 -0.87 23.02 3.79
C HIS A 80 -0.14 21.68 3.77
N THR A 81 1.00 21.55 4.44
CA THR A 81 1.72 20.26 4.54
C THR A 81 0.89 19.24 5.33
N THR A 82 0.28 19.66 6.45
CA THR A 82 -0.56 18.78 7.27
C THR A 82 -1.84 18.41 6.52
N ALA A 83 -2.49 19.39 5.88
CA ALA A 83 -3.67 19.15 5.06
C ALA A 83 -3.37 18.19 3.89
N SER A 84 -2.20 18.33 3.25
CA SER A 84 -1.73 17.45 2.17
C SER A 84 -1.60 16.00 2.62
N VAL A 85 -1.03 15.75 3.80
CA VAL A 85 -0.90 14.40 4.35
C VAL A 85 -2.27 13.80 4.64
N VAL A 86 -3.17 14.53 5.31
CA VAL A 86 -4.51 14.03 5.66
C VAL A 86 -5.33 13.74 4.40
N LYS A 87 -5.35 14.68 3.43
CA LYS A 87 -6.07 14.49 2.16
C LYS A 87 -5.52 13.30 1.38
N SER A 88 -4.20 13.15 1.31
CA SER A 88 -3.56 12.03 0.62
C SER A 88 -3.93 10.68 1.27
N ILE A 89 -3.84 10.56 2.59
CA ILE A 89 -4.21 9.32 3.30
C ILE A 89 -5.69 8.99 3.09
N PHE A 90 -6.58 9.98 3.20
CA PHE A 90 -8.01 9.79 2.97
C PHE A 90 -8.31 9.22 1.59
N PHE A 91 -7.77 9.84 0.54
CA PHE A 91 -7.98 9.38 -0.83
C PHE A 91 -7.35 8.00 -1.08
N VAL A 92 -6.19 7.71 -0.51
CA VAL A 92 -5.55 6.39 -0.63
C VAL A 92 -6.44 5.30 -0.04
N ILE A 93 -6.98 5.51 1.17
CA ILE A 93 -7.88 4.54 1.83
C ILE A 93 -9.18 4.37 1.02
N LEU A 94 -9.78 5.47 0.57
CA LEU A 94 -11.00 5.44 -0.22
C LEU A 94 -10.80 4.66 -1.53
N LEU A 95 -9.73 4.98 -2.27
CA LEU A 95 -9.42 4.35 -3.55
C LEU A 95 -9.08 2.86 -3.36
N ASP A 96 -8.36 2.51 -2.29
CA ASP A 96 -8.07 1.11 -1.98
C ASP A 96 -9.33 0.29 -1.74
N GLY A 97 -10.28 0.83 -0.96
CA GLY A 97 -11.59 0.23 -0.72
C GLY A 97 -12.41 0.06 -2.00
N VAL A 98 -12.41 1.05 -2.88
CA VAL A 98 -13.07 0.95 -4.21
C VAL A 98 -12.44 -0.18 -5.02
N PHE A 99 -11.11 -0.26 -5.08
CA PHE A 99 -10.46 -1.35 -5.78
C PHE A 99 -10.75 -2.72 -5.12
N ALA A 100 -10.80 -2.80 -3.78
CA ALA A 100 -11.12 -4.05 -3.09
C ALA A 100 -12.51 -4.56 -3.47
N ILE A 101 -13.52 -3.69 -3.50
CA ILE A 101 -14.88 -4.03 -3.95
C ILE A 101 -14.88 -4.43 -5.43
N PHE A 102 -14.12 -3.72 -6.27
CA PHE A 102 -14.00 -4.00 -7.70
C PHE A 102 -13.39 -5.39 -7.97
N PHE A 103 -12.30 -5.74 -7.30
CA PHE A 103 -11.66 -7.06 -7.43
C PHE A 103 -12.54 -8.17 -6.87
N ALA A 104 -13.15 -7.97 -5.70
CA ALA A 104 -14.10 -8.92 -5.11
C ALA A 104 -15.32 -9.18 -6.02
N SER A 105 -15.83 -8.15 -6.71
CA SER A 105 -16.96 -8.27 -7.64
C SER A 105 -16.60 -9.03 -8.92
N ILE A 106 -15.34 -8.97 -9.37
CA ILE A 106 -14.83 -9.71 -10.53
C ILE A 106 -14.55 -11.19 -10.22
N GLY A 107 -14.71 -11.62 -8.96
CA GLY A 107 -14.52 -13.02 -8.55
C GLY A 107 -13.05 -13.44 -8.52
N LYS A 108 -12.14 -12.48 -8.29
CA LYS A 108 -10.72 -12.71 -8.00
C LYS A 108 -10.37 -12.25 -6.59
#